data_AF-A0A024UK78-F1
#
_entry.id   AF-A0A024UK78-F1
#
_cell.length_a   1.000
_cell.length_b   1.000
_cell.length_c   1.000
_cell.angle_alpha   90.00
_cell.angle_beta   90.00
_cell.angle_gamma   90.00
#
_symmetry.space_group_name_H-M   'P 1'
#
loop_
_entity.id
_entity.type
_entity.pdbx_description
1 polymer ?
#
loop_
_entity_poly.entity_id
_entity_poly.type
_entity_poly.pdbx_seq_one_letter_code
_entity_poly.pdbx_strand_id
1 'polypeptide(L)'
;MTQAEFKMFVEGVHLEESRSAFRSVPEADLNMTSVKAASVDWTTGKCVNPVRNQGQCGSCWAFSAVGAAEPAHCIVTGELLDLSEQQVTSCSTESGSSGCNGGWPYAAMTYVSTTGLCLEKDYPYTSGSTSKTGTCNSNSCTKKKLSIGATVRVKGEAALDAALNKQPPSVLVEAGNSVWMNYRSGVITQCPGSYSDHAVVAVGYDGTSYKIRNSWGTNWGEAGHIRLKRGVSGKGMCNVAEDVVFPKIEGNTPTTKPTPTTKPTPTTKPTPTTKPTPTSAQPDVCADCTGCFYPAGNQCLPADYTKDDCDYYRDEYGTVWCGDGPTPTTTKPTPTTKPTTTKPTPTTKPTPTTKPTTTKPTPTTKPTTTKPTPKPTSSVDCGTCMVCYDPATDECMDNISKYDCRALTSTKGYVWCGFW
;
A
#
# COMPACT_ATOMS: atom_id res chain seq x y z
N MET A 1 -1.57 -25.73 -4.86
CA MET A 1 -1.11 -24.36 -4.60
C MET A 1 -0.48 -24.33 -3.21
N THR A 2 0.77 -23.88 -3.11
CA THR A 2 1.45 -23.59 -1.82
C THR A 2 1.11 -22.18 -1.32
N GLN A 3 1.52 -21.81 -0.09
CA GLN A 3 1.32 -20.45 0.40
C GLN A 3 2.11 -19.40 -0.42
N ALA A 4 3.31 -19.75 -0.91
CA ALA A 4 4.10 -18.87 -1.77
C ALA A 4 3.43 -18.67 -3.14
N GLU A 5 3.00 -19.75 -3.79
CA GLU A 5 2.22 -19.67 -5.04
C GLU A 5 0.91 -18.88 -4.85
N PHE A 6 0.23 -19.06 -3.71
CA PHE A 6 -0.97 -18.29 -3.40
C PHE A 6 -0.65 -16.80 -3.18
N LYS A 7 0.45 -16.45 -2.51
CA LYS A 7 0.87 -15.06 -2.35
C LYS A 7 1.11 -14.41 -3.73
N MET A 8 1.82 -15.09 -4.64
CA MET A 8 1.98 -14.64 -6.04
C MET A 8 0.66 -14.53 -6.82
N PHE A 9 -0.33 -15.37 -6.51
CA PHE A 9 -1.68 -15.30 -7.11
C PHE A 9 -2.52 -14.12 -6.56
N VAL A 10 -2.27 -13.71 -5.31
CA VAL A 10 -2.95 -12.58 -4.67
C VAL A 10 -2.29 -11.23 -4.98
N GLU A 11 -0.96 -11.19 -5.10
CA GLU A 11 -0.14 -9.99 -5.34
C GLU A 11 -0.53 -9.24 -6.63
N GLY A 12 -1.54 -8.38 -6.50
CA GLY A 12 -2.09 -7.55 -7.56
C GLY A 12 -1.92 -6.06 -7.31
N VAL A 13 -0.95 -5.65 -6.47
CA VAL A 13 -0.70 -4.23 -6.17
C VAL A 13 0.78 -3.94 -5.87
N HIS A 14 1.45 -3.18 -6.73
CA HIS A 14 2.61 -2.38 -6.33
C HIS A 14 2.13 -1.14 -5.56
N LEU A 15 1.96 -1.26 -4.24
CA LEU A 15 1.50 -0.15 -3.40
C LEU A 15 2.53 0.98 -3.32
N GLU A 16 3.77 0.64 -3.02
CA GLU A 16 4.80 1.62 -2.59
C GLU A 16 5.03 2.76 -3.60
N GLU A 17 5.05 2.45 -4.90
CA GLU A 17 5.29 3.44 -5.96
C GLU A 17 4.12 4.42 -6.17
N SER A 18 3.00 4.30 -5.45
CA SER A 18 1.83 5.20 -5.62
C SER A 18 1.02 5.52 -4.36
N ARG A 19 1.49 5.17 -3.14
CA ARG A 19 0.85 5.65 -1.87
C ARG A 19 0.79 7.18 -1.78
N SER A 20 1.74 7.89 -2.38
CA SER A 20 1.75 9.36 -2.49
C SER A 20 0.61 9.90 -3.37
N ALA A 21 0.34 9.26 -4.50
CA ALA A 21 -0.75 9.61 -5.41
C ALA A 21 -2.13 9.14 -4.90
N PHE A 22 -2.19 8.10 -4.05
CA PHE A 22 -3.39 7.79 -3.28
C PHE A 22 -3.75 8.91 -2.28
N ARG A 23 -2.76 9.50 -1.59
CA ARG A 23 -3.00 10.60 -0.63
C ARG A 23 -3.64 11.84 -1.29
N SER A 24 -3.38 12.11 -2.57
CA SER A 24 -3.99 13.23 -3.32
C SER A 24 -5.39 12.94 -3.86
N VAL A 25 -5.91 11.71 -3.75
CA VAL A 25 -7.34 11.44 -3.96
C VAL A 25 -8.15 12.21 -2.92
N PRO A 26 -9.18 13.00 -3.31
CA PRO A 26 -9.96 13.79 -2.36
C PRO A 26 -10.64 12.91 -1.31
N GLU A 27 -10.56 13.33 -0.05
CA GLU A 27 -11.33 12.68 1.03
C GLU A 27 -12.81 13.05 0.93
N ALA A 28 -13.71 12.09 1.20
CA ALA A 28 -15.15 12.34 1.19
C ALA A 28 -15.62 12.85 2.56
N ASP A 29 -16.25 14.03 2.58
CA ASP A 29 -17.06 14.47 3.72
C ASP A 29 -18.30 13.55 3.82
N LEU A 30 -18.25 12.61 4.76
CA LEU A 30 -19.35 11.72 5.10
C LEU A 30 -19.90 12.11 6.47
N ASN A 31 -21.20 12.36 6.53
CA ASN A 31 -21.88 12.60 7.81
C ASN A 31 -21.99 11.30 8.64
N MET A 32 -20.92 11.01 9.39
CA MET A 32 -20.80 9.84 10.28
C MET A 32 -21.78 9.88 11.46
N THR A 33 -22.42 11.01 11.76
CA THR A 33 -23.49 11.08 12.78
C THR A 33 -24.80 10.43 12.32
N SER A 34 -24.91 10.05 11.04
CA SER A 34 -26.14 9.56 10.41
C SER A 34 -26.18 8.06 10.12
N VAL A 35 -25.33 7.24 10.74
CA VAL A 35 -25.33 5.76 10.57
C VAL A 35 -26.70 5.21 10.97
N LYS A 36 -27.46 4.70 9.98
CA LYS A 36 -28.93 4.53 10.09
C LYS A 36 -29.42 3.09 9.97
N ALA A 37 -28.59 2.18 9.46
CA ALA A 37 -28.95 0.80 9.22
C ALA A 37 -28.26 -0.15 10.23
N ALA A 38 -29.03 -1.07 10.82
CA ALA A 38 -28.51 -2.12 11.70
C ALA A 38 -27.69 -3.17 10.93
N SER A 39 -28.01 -3.36 9.64
CA SER A 39 -27.26 -4.15 8.67
C SER A 39 -27.51 -3.61 7.26
N VAL A 40 -26.60 -3.93 6.33
CA VAL A 40 -26.71 -3.64 4.89
C VAL A 40 -26.22 -4.88 4.14
N ASP A 41 -26.91 -5.29 3.08
CA ASP A 41 -26.41 -6.32 2.16
C ASP A 41 -26.85 -6.02 0.73
N TRP A 42 -25.98 -5.37 -0.04
CA TRP A 42 -26.24 -4.97 -1.42
C TRP A 42 -26.46 -6.15 -2.37
N THR A 43 -25.98 -7.36 -2.03
CA THR A 43 -26.21 -8.56 -2.86
C THR A 43 -27.64 -9.11 -2.74
N THR A 44 -28.48 -8.53 -1.88
CA THR A 44 -29.93 -8.80 -1.83
C THR A 44 -30.72 -7.88 -2.78
N GLY A 45 -30.07 -6.84 -3.33
CA GLY A 45 -30.67 -5.88 -4.26
C GLY A 45 -30.30 -6.13 -5.73
N LYS A 46 -30.94 -5.37 -6.62
CA LYS A 46 -30.78 -5.49 -8.09
C LYS A 46 -29.54 -4.79 -8.69
N CYS A 47 -28.60 -4.31 -7.85
CA CYS A 47 -27.50 -3.44 -8.27
C CYS A 47 -26.10 -4.01 -7.94
N VAL A 48 -25.96 -5.33 -7.81
CA VAL A 48 -24.66 -5.99 -7.67
C VAL A 48 -24.59 -7.16 -8.64
N ASN A 49 -23.61 -7.15 -9.53
CA ASN A 49 -23.37 -8.27 -10.45
C ASN A 49 -22.89 -9.54 -9.72
N PRO A 50 -23.04 -10.72 -10.34
CA PRO A 50 -22.48 -11.97 -9.84
C PRO A 50 -20.98 -11.89 -9.51
N VAL A 51 -20.49 -12.85 -8.73
CA VAL A 51 -19.07 -12.99 -8.41
C VAL A 51 -18.28 -13.31 -9.68
N ARG A 52 -17.21 -12.53 -9.92
CA ARG A 52 -16.28 -12.68 -11.06
C ARG A 52 -15.05 -13.50 -10.66
N ASN A 53 -14.20 -13.81 -11.63
CA ASN A 53 -12.94 -14.53 -11.39
C ASN A 53 -11.78 -13.91 -12.17
N GLN A 54 -10.82 -13.30 -11.45
CA GLN A 54 -9.60 -12.71 -12.01
C GLN A 54 -8.59 -13.75 -12.51
N GLY A 55 -8.79 -15.04 -12.19
CA GLY A 55 -7.85 -16.10 -12.52
C GLY A 55 -6.42 -15.79 -12.07
N GLN A 56 -5.44 -16.11 -12.92
CA GLN A 56 -4.00 -16.00 -12.62
C GLN A 56 -3.40 -14.61 -12.94
N CYS A 57 -4.20 -13.56 -12.89
CA CYS A 57 -3.78 -12.19 -13.21
C CYS A 57 -3.98 -11.29 -12.00
N GLY A 58 -2.94 -10.54 -11.60
CA GLY A 58 -2.97 -9.54 -10.53
C GLY A 58 -3.78 -8.30 -10.90
N SER A 59 -5.08 -8.48 -11.15
CA SER A 59 -6.02 -7.49 -11.67
C SER A 59 -7.17 -7.19 -10.71
N CYS A 60 -7.05 -7.63 -9.45
CA CYS A 60 -8.01 -7.34 -8.37
C CYS A 60 -8.34 -5.84 -8.25
N TRP A 61 -7.37 -4.97 -8.52
CA TRP A 61 -7.55 -3.51 -8.59
C TRP A 61 -8.60 -3.08 -9.64
N ALA A 62 -8.64 -3.75 -10.80
CA ALA A 62 -9.64 -3.54 -11.84
C ALA A 62 -11.01 -4.11 -11.42
N PHE A 63 -11.06 -5.36 -10.93
CA PHE A 63 -12.30 -5.99 -10.44
C PHE A 63 -12.95 -5.22 -9.29
N SER A 64 -12.16 -4.68 -8.37
CA SER A 64 -12.66 -3.90 -7.24
C SER A 64 -13.17 -2.52 -7.68
N ALA A 65 -12.47 -1.86 -8.61
CA ALA A 65 -12.89 -0.57 -9.15
C ALA A 65 -14.17 -0.68 -10.00
N VAL A 66 -14.24 -1.64 -10.93
CA VAL A 66 -15.45 -1.92 -11.73
C VAL A 66 -16.58 -2.36 -10.80
N GLY A 67 -16.31 -3.30 -9.90
CA GLY A 67 -17.28 -3.84 -8.97
C GLY A 67 -17.82 -2.85 -7.92
N ALA A 68 -17.23 -1.66 -7.78
CA ALA A 68 -17.79 -0.53 -7.03
C ALA A 68 -18.43 0.54 -7.94
N ALA A 69 -18.06 0.60 -9.21
CA ALA A 69 -18.61 1.53 -10.21
C ALA A 69 -19.96 1.06 -10.80
N GLU A 70 -20.14 -0.23 -11.09
CA GLU A 70 -21.42 -0.78 -11.59
C GLU A 70 -22.58 -0.56 -10.58
N PRO A 71 -22.41 -0.84 -9.27
CA PRO A 71 -23.46 -0.57 -8.29
C PRO A 71 -23.75 0.92 -8.17
N ALA A 72 -22.71 1.76 -8.10
CA ALA A 72 -22.86 3.21 -8.02
C ALA A 72 -23.66 3.78 -9.21
N HIS A 73 -23.41 3.27 -10.43
CA HIS A 73 -24.21 3.60 -11.60
C HIS A 73 -25.68 3.15 -11.45
N CYS A 74 -25.91 1.88 -11.11
CA CYS A 74 -27.25 1.30 -10.97
C CYS A 74 -28.09 1.96 -9.87
N ILE A 75 -27.46 2.46 -8.80
CA ILE A 75 -28.12 3.21 -7.72
C ILE A 75 -28.66 4.57 -8.22
N VAL A 76 -27.99 5.18 -9.22
CA VAL A 76 -28.40 6.46 -9.83
C VAL A 76 -29.39 6.26 -10.99
N THR A 77 -29.14 5.31 -11.89
CA THR A 77 -29.92 5.13 -13.13
C THR A 77 -30.99 4.05 -13.06
N GLY A 78 -30.83 3.08 -12.16
CA GLY A 78 -31.60 1.84 -12.17
C GLY A 78 -31.14 0.79 -13.19
N GLU A 79 -30.18 1.08 -14.07
CA GLU A 79 -29.57 0.15 -15.05
C GLU A 79 -28.34 -0.51 -14.41
N LEU A 80 -28.37 -1.84 -14.22
CA LEU A 80 -27.17 -2.61 -13.90
C LEU A 80 -26.45 -2.96 -15.20
N LEU A 81 -25.26 -2.39 -15.38
CA LEU A 81 -24.35 -2.71 -16.48
C LEU A 81 -23.46 -3.89 -16.07
N ASP A 82 -23.08 -4.72 -17.04
CA ASP A 82 -22.04 -5.75 -16.92
C ASP A 82 -20.81 -5.24 -17.68
N LEU A 83 -19.79 -4.76 -16.96
CA LEU A 83 -18.69 -3.97 -17.52
C LEU A 83 -17.37 -4.73 -17.60
N SER A 84 -16.64 -4.52 -18.70
CA SER A 84 -15.37 -5.20 -18.97
C SER A 84 -14.26 -4.80 -17.99
N GLU A 85 -13.87 -5.72 -17.10
CA GLU A 85 -12.62 -5.59 -16.34
C GLU A 85 -11.38 -5.76 -17.25
N GLN A 86 -11.54 -6.37 -18.44
CA GLN A 86 -10.47 -6.49 -19.43
C GLN A 86 -10.04 -5.12 -19.96
N GLN A 87 -10.98 -4.22 -20.27
CA GLN A 87 -10.64 -2.88 -20.71
C GLN A 87 -9.83 -2.14 -19.63
N VAL A 88 -10.24 -2.21 -18.36
CA VAL A 88 -9.48 -1.57 -17.27
C VAL A 88 -8.09 -2.19 -17.16
N THR A 89 -8.00 -3.53 -17.15
CA THR A 89 -6.72 -4.26 -17.06
C THR A 89 -5.77 -3.90 -18.21
N SER A 90 -6.26 -3.82 -19.45
CA SER A 90 -5.41 -3.56 -20.63
C SER A 90 -5.15 -2.08 -20.91
N CYS A 91 -6.03 -1.15 -20.48
CA CYS A 91 -6.02 0.25 -20.92
C CYS A 91 -5.90 1.31 -19.81
N SER A 92 -6.09 0.97 -18.54
CA SER A 92 -5.77 1.88 -17.43
C SER A 92 -4.29 1.74 -17.12
N THR A 93 -3.45 2.55 -17.76
CA THR A 93 -1.97 2.54 -17.62
C THR A 93 -1.44 3.65 -16.71
N GLU A 94 -2.29 4.60 -16.32
CA GLU A 94 -1.91 5.75 -15.50
C GLU A 94 -1.76 5.40 -14.01
N SER A 95 -1.03 6.23 -13.28
CA SER A 95 -0.92 6.18 -11.81
C SER A 95 -0.52 4.79 -11.25
N GLY A 96 0.55 4.20 -11.79
CA GLY A 96 1.12 2.92 -11.34
C GLY A 96 0.36 1.67 -11.81
N SER A 97 -0.66 1.83 -12.65
CA SER A 97 -1.49 0.73 -13.14
C SER A 97 -0.76 -0.10 -14.22
N SER A 98 -0.46 -1.36 -13.90
CA SER A 98 0.45 -2.25 -14.65
C SER A 98 -0.21 -3.56 -15.12
N GLY A 99 -1.54 -3.56 -15.28
CA GLY A 99 -2.28 -4.71 -15.81
C GLY A 99 -2.30 -5.90 -14.86
N CYS A 100 -1.78 -7.05 -15.30
CA CYS A 100 -1.64 -8.24 -14.44
C CYS A 100 -0.51 -8.15 -13.41
N ASN A 101 0.37 -7.16 -13.50
CA ASN A 101 1.41 -6.89 -12.50
C ASN A 101 0.90 -5.96 -11.38
N GLY A 102 -0.41 -5.76 -11.30
CA GLY A 102 -1.07 -4.94 -10.30
C GLY A 102 -1.36 -3.50 -10.73
N GLY A 103 -1.99 -2.76 -9.83
CA GLY A 103 -2.42 -1.38 -10.05
C GLY A 103 -3.30 -0.89 -8.91
N TRP A 104 -3.79 0.35 -8.99
CA TRP A 104 -4.52 0.97 -7.88
C TRP A 104 -6.02 1.11 -8.15
N PRO A 105 -6.92 0.71 -7.22
CA PRO A 105 -8.36 0.83 -7.43
C PRO A 105 -8.84 2.27 -7.67
N TYR A 106 -8.20 3.28 -7.06
CA TYR A 106 -8.56 4.68 -7.30
C TYR A 106 -8.22 5.11 -8.74
N ALA A 107 -7.11 4.63 -9.30
CA ALA A 107 -6.67 4.93 -10.65
C ALA A 107 -7.62 4.31 -11.67
N ALA A 108 -7.92 3.01 -11.52
CA ALA A 108 -8.95 2.34 -12.30
C ALA A 108 -10.32 3.04 -12.20
N MET A 109 -10.76 3.42 -11.00
CA MET A 109 -12.05 4.08 -10.80
C MET A 109 -12.09 5.49 -11.42
N THR A 110 -10.96 6.18 -11.46
CA THR A 110 -10.78 7.46 -12.18
C THR A 110 -10.81 7.23 -13.70
N TYR A 111 -10.17 6.17 -14.20
CA TYR A 111 -10.26 5.76 -15.60
C TYR A 111 -11.70 5.41 -16.01
N VAL A 112 -12.44 4.66 -15.19
CA VAL A 112 -13.83 4.26 -15.44
C VAL A 112 -14.77 5.48 -15.46
N SER A 113 -14.69 6.35 -14.45
CA SER A 113 -15.53 7.56 -14.37
C SER A 113 -15.23 8.57 -15.48
N THR A 114 -13.98 8.70 -15.93
CA THR A 114 -13.61 9.58 -17.06
C THR A 114 -13.93 8.99 -18.42
N THR A 115 -13.48 7.77 -18.70
CA THR A 115 -13.49 7.16 -20.05
C THR A 115 -14.78 6.42 -20.39
N GLY A 116 -15.43 5.79 -19.40
CA GLY A 116 -16.45 4.77 -19.66
C GLY A 116 -15.86 3.45 -20.17
N LEU A 117 -16.67 2.38 -20.09
CA LEU A 117 -16.22 1.01 -20.37
C LEU A 117 -17.09 0.31 -21.43
N CYS A 118 -16.48 -0.63 -22.16
CA CYS A 118 -17.20 -1.68 -22.87
C CYS A 118 -18.06 -2.50 -21.90
N LEU A 119 -19.13 -3.10 -22.41
CA LEU A 119 -19.75 -4.22 -21.72
C LEU A 119 -18.79 -5.43 -21.77
N GLU A 120 -18.80 -6.28 -20.75
CA GLU A 120 -17.98 -7.50 -20.70
C GLU A 120 -18.21 -8.38 -21.94
N LYS A 121 -19.47 -8.50 -22.40
CA LYS A 121 -19.80 -9.23 -23.64
C LYS A 121 -19.14 -8.70 -24.92
N ASP A 122 -18.66 -7.46 -24.93
CA ASP A 122 -18.06 -6.79 -26.10
C ASP A 122 -16.53 -6.66 -25.98
N TYR A 123 -15.96 -6.87 -24.80
CA TYR A 123 -14.51 -6.99 -24.56
C TYR A 123 -14.25 -7.97 -23.40
N PRO A 124 -14.38 -9.29 -23.64
CA PRO A 124 -14.41 -10.28 -22.57
C PRO A 124 -13.09 -10.43 -21.81
N TYR A 125 -13.18 -10.88 -20.57
CA TYR A 125 -12.04 -11.11 -19.69
C TYR A 125 -11.25 -12.38 -20.06
N THR A 126 -10.03 -12.17 -20.56
CA THR A 126 -9.07 -13.18 -21.01
C THR A 126 -7.78 -13.20 -20.19
N SER A 127 -7.46 -12.12 -19.48
CA SER A 127 -6.22 -12.01 -18.71
C SER A 127 -6.08 -13.08 -17.63
N GLY A 128 -7.16 -13.49 -16.98
CA GLY A 128 -7.13 -14.51 -15.91
C GLY A 128 -6.84 -15.95 -16.37
N SER A 129 -7.05 -16.26 -17.64
CA SER A 129 -6.71 -17.58 -18.22
C SER A 129 -5.38 -17.58 -18.99
N THR A 130 -4.86 -16.39 -19.33
CA THR A 130 -3.63 -16.21 -20.12
C THR A 130 -2.46 -15.65 -19.32
N SER A 131 -2.71 -15.16 -18.09
CA SER A 131 -1.78 -14.45 -17.21
C SER A 131 -1.12 -13.23 -17.88
N LYS A 132 -1.81 -12.62 -18.85
CA LYS A 132 -1.30 -11.52 -19.68
C LYS A 132 -2.25 -10.33 -19.66
N THR A 133 -1.71 -9.13 -19.47
CA THR A 133 -2.44 -7.85 -19.51
C THR A 133 -3.25 -7.64 -20.80
N GLY A 134 -2.78 -8.20 -21.91
CA GLY A 134 -3.37 -7.99 -23.24
C GLY A 134 -3.10 -6.59 -23.80
N THR A 135 -3.28 -6.42 -25.10
CA THR A 135 -3.16 -5.10 -25.75
C THR A 135 -4.41 -4.28 -25.49
N CYS A 136 -4.28 -3.00 -25.15
CA CYS A 136 -5.42 -2.09 -25.09
C CYS A 136 -6.10 -1.98 -26.46
N ASN A 137 -7.33 -2.47 -26.57
CA ASN A 137 -8.16 -2.32 -27.77
C ASN A 137 -9.52 -1.69 -27.45
N SER A 138 -9.56 -0.70 -26.54
CA SER A 138 -10.84 -0.10 -26.09
C SER A 138 -11.68 0.58 -27.18
N ASN A 139 -11.17 0.70 -28.41
CA ASN A 139 -11.91 1.22 -29.56
C ASN A 139 -12.66 0.12 -30.35
N SER A 140 -12.55 -1.16 -29.97
CA SER A 140 -13.30 -2.27 -30.59
C SER A 140 -14.77 -2.35 -30.17
N CYS A 141 -15.21 -1.52 -29.22
CA CYS A 141 -16.54 -1.56 -28.62
C CYS A 141 -17.20 -0.17 -28.60
N THR A 142 -18.51 -0.14 -28.31
CA THR A 142 -19.19 1.10 -27.89
C THR A 142 -19.10 1.21 -26.36
N LYS A 143 -18.37 2.22 -25.86
CA LYS A 143 -18.23 2.47 -24.42
C LYS A 143 -19.53 3.01 -23.81
N LYS A 144 -19.94 2.46 -22.68
CA LYS A 144 -20.96 3.01 -21.78
C LYS A 144 -20.30 4.07 -20.89
N LYS A 145 -20.81 5.30 -20.92
CA LYS A 145 -20.44 6.37 -19.97
C LYS A 145 -21.29 6.21 -18.71
N LEU A 146 -20.64 6.05 -17.56
CA LEU A 146 -21.34 5.85 -16.28
C LEU A 146 -21.78 7.20 -15.69
N SER A 147 -23.03 7.24 -15.20
CA SER A 147 -23.59 8.31 -14.35
C SER A 147 -22.99 8.30 -12.93
N ILE A 148 -21.66 8.47 -12.83
CA ILE A 148 -20.91 8.57 -11.58
C ILE A 148 -19.96 9.77 -11.64
N GLY A 149 -19.73 10.40 -10.50
CA GLY A 149 -18.80 11.51 -10.34
C GLY A 149 -17.37 11.04 -10.04
N ALA A 150 -16.53 11.99 -9.59
CA ALA A 150 -15.13 11.75 -9.28
C ALA A 150 -14.92 10.71 -8.16
N THR A 151 -13.82 9.98 -8.25
CA THR A 151 -13.31 9.09 -7.19
C THR A 151 -13.00 9.88 -5.91
N VAL A 152 -13.37 9.32 -4.77
CA VAL A 152 -13.05 9.82 -3.44
C VAL A 152 -12.59 8.68 -2.53
N ARG A 153 -11.86 9.02 -1.46
CA ARG A 153 -11.39 8.07 -0.43
C ARG A 153 -11.91 8.38 0.98
N VAL A 154 -11.95 7.38 1.84
CA VAL A 154 -12.16 7.50 3.30
C VAL A 154 -11.32 6.46 4.05
N LYS A 155 -11.26 6.56 5.38
CA LYS A 155 -10.59 5.61 6.28
C LYS A 155 -11.39 5.39 7.57
N GLY A 156 -11.23 4.21 8.18
CA GLY A 156 -11.85 3.81 9.44
C GLY A 156 -13.26 3.20 9.30
N GLU A 157 -13.59 2.24 10.18
CA GLU A 157 -14.82 1.45 10.14
C GLU A 157 -16.10 2.30 10.04
N ALA A 158 -16.21 3.38 10.82
CA ALA A 158 -17.39 4.26 10.80
C ALA A 158 -17.56 5.05 9.48
N ALA A 159 -16.49 5.26 8.71
CA ALA A 159 -16.58 5.86 7.38
C ALA A 159 -16.88 4.79 6.29
N LEU A 160 -16.34 3.57 6.44
CA LEU A 160 -16.73 2.41 5.64
C LEU A 160 -18.23 2.09 5.81
N ASP A 161 -18.74 2.12 7.04
CA ASP A 161 -20.18 2.02 7.34
C ASP A 161 -20.98 3.12 6.63
N ALA A 162 -20.54 4.38 6.72
CA ALA A 162 -21.21 5.52 6.11
C ALA A 162 -21.20 5.49 4.56
N ALA A 163 -20.16 4.89 3.95
CA ALA A 163 -20.11 4.60 2.53
C ALA A 163 -21.08 3.45 2.16
N LEU A 164 -21.02 2.33 2.89
CA LEU A 164 -21.90 1.16 2.70
C LEU A 164 -23.39 1.49 2.85
N ASN A 165 -23.76 2.47 3.69
CA ASN A 165 -25.14 2.98 3.79
C ASN A 165 -25.63 3.69 2.50
N LYS A 166 -24.76 3.94 1.50
CA LYS A 166 -25.08 4.61 0.23
C LYS A 166 -24.79 3.75 -1.00
N GLN A 167 -23.67 3.02 -1.02
CA GLN A 167 -23.19 2.21 -2.13
C GLN A 167 -22.08 1.24 -1.69
N PRO A 168 -21.82 0.13 -2.41
CA PRO A 168 -20.59 -0.67 -2.24
C PRO A 168 -19.31 0.12 -2.58
N PRO A 169 -18.32 0.25 -1.68
CA PRO A 169 -17.00 0.76 -2.00
C PRO A 169 -15.99 -0.37 -2.32
N SER A 170 -14.93 0.01 -3.04
CA SER A 170 -13.69 -0.77 -3.11
C SER A 170 -12.89 -0.58 -1.82
N VAL A 171 -12.29 -1.66 -1.31
CA VAL A 171 -11.40 -1.63 -0.15
C VAL A 171 -10.13 -2.45 -0.43
N LEU A 172 -9.03 -2.08 0.22
CA LEU A 172 -7.83 -2.91 0.26
C LEU A 172 -7.85 -3.85 1.47
N VAL A 173 -7.21 -5.02 1.35
CA VAL A 173 -7.15 -6.05 2.41
C VAL A 173 -5.80 -6.79 2.41
N GLU A 174 -5.43 -7.33 3.58
CA GLU A 174 -4.37 -8.32 3.73
C GLU A 174 -4.93 -9.72 3.41
N ALA A 175 -4.65 -10.24 2.21
CA ALA A 175 -5.20 -11.49 1.69
C ALA A 175 -4.18 -12.53 1.21
N GLY A 176 -2.89 -12.20 1.05
CA GLY A 176 -1.81 -13.11 0.61
C GLY A 176 -1.36 -14.13 1.67
N ASN A 177 -2.29 -14.62 2.49
CA ASN A 177 -2.04 -15.40 3.70
C ASN A 177 -2.90 -16.68 3.78
N SER A 178 -2.50 -17.58 4.67
CA SER A 178 -3.15 -18.89 4.86
C SER A 178 -4.60 -18.82 5.35
N VAL A 179 -5.03 -17.73 5.99
CA VAL A 179 -6.41 -17.53 6.46
C VAL A 179 -7.35 -17.35 5.26
N TRP A 180 -7.00 -16.45 4.33
CA TRP A 180 -7.76 -16.22 3.11
C TRP A 180 -7.68 -17.40 2.14
N MET A 181 -6.49 -18.00 1.98
CA MET A 181 -6.29 -19.19 1.13
C MET A 181 -7.25 -20.34 1.48
N ASN A 182 -7.42 -20.59 2.77
CA ASN A 182 -8.20 -21.72 3.29
C ASN A 182 -9.61 -21.33 3.75
N TYR A 183 -10.03 -20.08 3.56
CA TYR A 183 -11.36 -19.63 3.95
C TYR A 183 -12.47 -20.41 3.23
N ARG A 184 -13.52 -20.76 4.00
CA ARG A 184 -14.72 -21.48 3.51
C ARG A 184 -16.00 -20.85 4.07
N SER A 185 -16.03 -20.57 5.37
CA SER A 185 -17.17 -19.95 6.05
C SER A 185 -16.79 -19.38 7.42
N GLY A 186 -17.67 -18.56 7.98
CA GLY A 186 -17.52 -17.95 9.30
C GLY A 186 -16.96 -16.52 9.25
N VAL A 187 -16.80 -15.90 10.42
CA VAL A 187 -16.25 -14.54 10.54
C VAL A 187 -14.75 -14.64 10.88
N ILE A 188 -13.89 -14.07 10.05
CA ILE A 188 -12.46 -13.94 10.35
C ILE A 188 -12.27 -12.92 11.47
N THR A 189 -11.64 -13.36 12.56
CA THR A 189 -11.34 -12.55 13.75
C THR A 189 -9.87 -12.18 13.89
N GLN A 190 -9.00 -12.65 13.00
CA GLN A 190 -7.55 -12.38 12.98
C GLN A 190 -6.99 -12.59 11.57
N CYS A 191 -6.10 -11.69 11.14
CA CYS A 191 -5.14 -11.89 10.06
C CYS A 191 -3.70 -11.74 10.61
N PRO A 192 -2.64 -12.11 9.86
CA PRO A 192 -1.26 -12.02 10.34
C PRO A 192 -0.77 -10.61 10.72
N GLY A 193 -1.34 -9.54 10.15
CA GLY A 193 -0.95 -8.15 10.45
C GLY A 193 0.03 -7.55 9.44
N SER A 194 0.09 -8.10 8.23
CA SER A 194 0.89 -7.58 7.11
C SER A 194 0.24 -6.34 6.47
N TYR A 195 0.94 -5.75 5.50
CA TYR A 195 0.36 -4.77 4.58
C TYR A 195 -0.77 -5.40 3.75
N SER A 196 -1.70 -4.57 3.29
CA SER A 196 -2.67 -4.98 2.27
C SER A 196 -1.96 -5.37 0.97
N ASP A 197 -2.48 -6.36 0.25
CA ASP A 197 -1.91 -6.88 -0.99
C ASP A 197 -2.95 -7.14 -2.09
N HIS A 198 -4.24 -6.95 -1.76
CA HIS A 198 -5.38 -7.31 -2.60
C HIS A 198 -6.49 -6.26 -2.51
N ALA A 199 -7.32 -6.18 -3.55
CA ALA A 199 -8.42 -5.23 -3.65
C ALA A 199 -9.75 -5.95 -3.89
N VAL A 200 -10.77 -5.60 -3.09
CA VAL A 200 -12.05 -6.30 -3.01
C VAL A 200 -13.21 -5.32 -2.74
N VAL A 201 -14.45 -5.72 -3.06
CA VAL A 201 -15.62 -4.84 -2.88
C VAL A 201 -16.30 -5.15 -1.55
N ALA A 202 -16.44 -4.16 -0.67
CA ALA A 202 -17.31 -4.30 0.49
C ALA A 202 -18.78 -4.19 0.02
N VAL A 203 -19.57 -5.24 0.24
CA VAL A 203 -20.97 -5.32 -0.24
C VAL A 203 -22.01 -5.31 0.88
N GLY A 204 -21.58 -5.31 2.15
CA GLY A 204 -22.50 -5.21 3.27
C GLY A 204 -21.83 -5.24 4.65
N TYR A 205 -22.66 -5.13 5.68
CA TYR A 205 -22.29 -5.38 7.08
C TYR A 205 -23.49 -5.90 7.88
N ASP A 206 -23.21 -6.64 8.94
CA ASP A 206 -24.13 -6.97 10.02
C ASP A 206 -23.62 -6.41 11.37
N GLY A 207 -24.25 -6.79 12.49
CA GLY A 207 -23.84 -6.34 13.84
C GLY A 207 -22.48 -6.87 14.33
N THR A 208 -21.81 -7.73 13.56
CA THR A 208 -20.59 -8.47 13.92
C THR A 208 -19.54 -8.53 12.81
N SER A 209 -19.93 -8.40 11.53
CA SER A 209 -19.04 -8.59 10.40
C SER A 209 -19.30 -7.65 9.21
N TYR A 210 -18.27 -7.38 8.42
CA TYR A 210 -18.36 -6.87 7.05
C TYR A 210 -18.46 -8.03 6.07
N LYS A 211 -19.37 -7.93 5.09
CA LYS A 211 -19.50 -8.88 3.97
C LYS A 211 -18.75 -8.33 2.77
N ILE A 212 -17.73 -9.05 2.34
CA ILE A 212 -16.80 -8.65 1.28
C ILE A 212 -16.97 -9.59 0.08
N ARG A 213 -17.15 -9.03 -1.12
CA ARG A 213 -17.19 -9.76 -2.41
C ARG A 213 -15.77 -9.83 -2.97
N ASN A 214 -15.27 -11.05 -3.16
CA ASN A 214 -13.95 -11.33 -3.71
C ASN A 214 -14.04 -11.65 -5.23
N SER A 215 -12.89 -11.70 -5.90
CA SER A 215 -12.74 -11.89 -7.35
C SER A 215 -12.11 -13.25 -7.71
N TRP A 216 -12.33 -14.30 -6.91
CA TRP A 216 -11.77 -15.65 -7.12
C TRP A 216 -12.82 -16.71 -7.50
N GLY A 217 -13.99 -16.26 -7.98
CA GLY A 217 -15.11 -17.13 -8.33
C GLY A 217 -15.93 -17.64 -7.13
N THR A 218 -17.10 -18.22 -7.42
CA THR A 218 -18.05 -18.68 -6.40
C THR A 218 -17.61 -19.91 -5.60
N ASN A 219 -16.59 -20.64 -6.06
CA ASN A 219 -16.10 -21.86 -5.39
C ASN A 219 -15.16 -21.58 -4.20
N TRP A 220 -14.77 -20.31 -3.99
CA TRP A 220 -14.00 -19.88 -2.83
C TRP A 220 -14.91 -19.23 -1.79
N GLY A 221 -14.66 -19.48 -0.49
CA GLY A 221 -15.40 -18.86 0.60
C GLY A 221 -16.91 -19.10 0.58
N GLU A 222 -17.66 -18.12 1.10
CA GLU A 222 -19.11 -18.15 1.19
C GLU A 222 -19.72 -17.70 -0.15
N ALA A 223 -19.71 -18.61 -1.13
CA ALA A 223 -20.12 -18.36 -2.51
C ALA A 223 -19.42 -17.12 -3.12
N GLY A 224 -18.09 -17.07 -3.04
CA GLY A 224 -17.25 -15.95 -3.50
C GLY A 224 -17.12 -14.78 -2.52
N HIS A 225 -17.68 -14.88 -1.33
CA HIS A 225 -17.63 -13.84 -0.29
C HIS A 225 -16.80 -14.29 0.92
N ILE A 226 -16.38 -13.32 1.72
CA ILE A 226 -15.76 -13.52 3.04
C ILE A 226 -16.36 -12.54 4.05
N ARG A 227 -16.47 -12.99 5.31
CA ARG A 227 -16.88 -12.14 6.42
C ARG A 227 -15.70 -11.81 7.32
N LEU A 228 -15.45 -10.51 7.50
CA LEU A 228 -14.36 -9.98 8.34
C LEU A 228 -14.96 -9.32 9.58
N LYS A 229 -14.41 -9.54 10.77
CA LYS A 229 -14.94 -8.98 12.02
C LYS A 229 -15.03 -7.45 11.96
N ARG A 230 -16.20 -6.92 12.31
CA ARG A 230 -16.51 -5.48 12.43
C ARG A 230 -16.44 -5.04 13.90
N GLY A 231 -16.10 -3.78 14.15
CA GLY A 231 -15.95 -3.24 15.50
C GLY A 231 -14.59 -3.61 16.11
N VAL A 232 -13.51 -3.47 15.33
CA VAL A 232 -12.13 -3.66 15.79
C VAL A 232 -11.28 -2.38 15.75
N SER A 233 -11.85 -1.26 15.28
CA SER A 233 -11.21 0.06 15.17
C SER A 233 -10.00 0.11 14.22
N GLY A 234 -9.37 1.28 14.13
CA GLY A 234 -8.18 1.51 13.31
C GLY A 234 -8.40 1.17 11.84
N LYS A 235 -7.54 0.30 11.31
CA LYS A 235 -7.59 -0.22 9.93
C LYS A 235 -8.74 -1.22 9.66
N GLY A 236 -9.51 -1.63 10.67
CA GLY A 236 -10.46 -2.73 10.54
C GLY A 236 -9.78 -4.11 10.42
N MET A 237 -10.56 -5.18 10.42
CA MET A 237 -10.03 -6.54 10.32
C MET A 237 -9.39 -6.80 8.95
N CYS A 238 -8.16 -7.34 8.94
CA CYS A 238 -7.37 -7.57 7.73
C CYS A 238 -7.24 -6.31 6.85
N ASN A 239 -7.10 -5.13 7.46
CA ASN A 239 -6.97 -3.80 6.84
C ASN A 239 -8.18 -3.29 6.01
N VAL A 240 -9.35 -3.94 6.11
CA VAL A 240 -10.56 -3.66 5.30
C VAL A 240 -11.08 -2.21 5.35
N ALA A 241 -10.66 -1.41 6.33
CA ALA A 241 -11.03 -0.02 6.49
C ALA A 241 -9.82 0.95 6.48
N GLU A 242 -8.61 0.52 6.09
CA GLU A 242 -7.47 1.41 5.90
C GLU A 242 -7.69 2.33 4.68
N ASP A 243 -7.78 1.74 3.49
CA ASP A 243 -7.88 2.44 2.22
C ASP A 243 -9.20 2.07 1.52
N VAL A 244 -10.22 2.92 1.70
CA VAL A 244 -11.57 2.74 1.14
C VAL A 244 -11.82 3.76 0.03
N VAL A 245 -12.20 3.33 -1.17
CA VAL A 245 -12.50 4.22 -2.31
C VAL A 245 -13.80 3.90 -3.02
N PHE A 246 -14.49 4.94 -3.47
CA PHE A 246 -15.74 4.85 -4.22
C PHE A 246 -15.92 6.09 -5.11
N PRO A 247 -16.70 6.01 -6.20
CA PRO A 247 -17.03 7.18 -6.98
C PRO A 247 -18.17 7.94 -6.30
N LYS A 248 -18.19 9.27 -6.38
CA LYS A 248 -19.36 10.05 -5.97
C LYS A 248 -20.59 9.63 -6.78
N ILE A 249 -21.75 9.56 -6.15
CA ILE A 249 -23.04 9.50 -6.84
C ILE A 249 -23.76 10.85 -6.67
N GLU A 250 -24.25 11.41 -7.78
CA GLU A 250 -24.95 12.69 -7.79
C GLU A 250 -26.37 12.50 -8.32
N GLY A 251 -27.34 12.77 -7.45
CA GLY A 251 -28.77 12.57 -7.71
C GLY A 251 -29.54 12.36 -6.40
N ASN A 252 -30.84 12.65 -6.41
CA ASN A 252 -31.71 12.29 -5.29
C ASN A 252 -31.78 10.77 -5.19
N THR A 253 -31.20 10.19 -4.13
CA THR A 253 -31.21 8.74 -3.88
C THR A 253 -32.65 8.20 -3.96
N PRO A 254 -32.97 7.28 -4.90
CA PRO A 254 -34.26 6.63 -4.91
C PRO A 254 -34.47 5.95 -3.57
N THR A 255 -35.52 6.33 -2.83
CA THR A 255 -35.72 5.88 -1.44
C THR A 255 -36.30 4.47 -1.39
N THR A 256 -35.47 3.49 -1.78
CA THR A 256 -35.60 2.08 -1.39
C THR A 256 -35.37 1.94 0.11
N LYS A 257 -36.32 2.47 0.89
CA LYS A 257 -36.39 2.42 2.35
C LYS A 257 -36.18 0.97 2.80
N PRO A 258 -35.09 0.64 3.51
CA PRO A 258 -34.95 -0.67 4.12
C PRO A 258 -36.13 -0.91 5.06
N THR A 259 -36.77 -2.07 4.95
CA THR A 259 -37.90 -2.44 5.83
C THR A 259 -37.41 -2.45 7.29
N PRO A 260 -37.98 -1.64 8.20
CA PRO A 260 -37.45 -1.55 9.55
C PRO A 260 -37.75 -2.81 10.36
N THR A 261 -36.73 -3.63 10.61
CA THR A 261 -36.77 -4.70 11.61
C THR A 261 -36.84 -4.09 13.03
N THR A 262 -37.39 -4.83 13.99
CA THR A 262 -37.89 -4.29 15.26
C THR A 262 -36.82 -3.76 16.22
N LYS A 263 -37.11 -2.59 16.79
CA LYS A 263 -36.34 -1.80 17.77
C LYS A 263 -36.12 -2.52 19.12
N PRO A 264 -34.87 -2.50 19.66
CA PRO A 264 -34.59 -2.57 21.10
C PRO A 264 -34.61 -1.19 21.81
N THR A 265 -34.80 -1.19 23.14
CA THR A 265 -34.94 0.01 24.00
C THR A 265 -33.57 0.60 24.42
N PRO A 266 -33.41 1.94 24.54
CA PRO A 266 -32.10 2.55 24.81
C PRO A 266 -31.68 2.56 26.29
N THR A 267 -30.36 2.66 26.51
CA THR A 267 -29.70 2.94 27.80
C THR A 267 -28.78 4.17 27.72
N THR A 268 -28.23 4.60 28.85
CA THR A 268 -27.89 6.00 29.14
C THR A 268 -26.48 6.49 28.73
N LYS A 269 -26.42 7.80 28.44
CA LYS A 269 -25.24 8.60 28.05
C LYS A 269 -24.32 8.99 29.25
N PRO A 270 -22.99 8.96 29.07
CA PRO A 270 -22.01 9.75 29.86
C PRO A 270 -21.72 11.16 29.28
N THR A 271 -21.12 12.04 30.09
CA THR A 271 -20.81 13.46 29.76
C THR A 271 -19.29 13.67 29.65
N PRO A 272 -18.78 14.52 28.73
CA PRO A 272 -17.34 14.70 28.52
C PRO A 272 -16.65 15.59 29.57
N THR A 273 -15.33 15.44 29.67
CA THR A 273 -14.43 16.23 30.56
C THR A 273 -13.38 16.98 29.73
N THR A 274 -12.81 18.06 30.29
CA THR A 274 -12.03 19.10 29.57
C THR A 274 -10.54 18.79 29.35
N LYS A 275 -10.00 19.25 28.20
CA LYS A 275 -8.57 19.19 27.81
C LYS A 275 -7.75 20.39 28.35
N PRO A 276 -6.55 20.18 28.93
CA PRO A 276 -5.56 21.24 29.17
C PRO A 276 -4.65 21.54 27.95
N THR A 277 -3.98 22.69 28.00
CA THR A 277 -3.05 23.21 26.97
C THR A 277 -1.59 22.89 27.34
N PRO A 278 -0.69 22.58 26.39
CA PRO A 278 0.71 22.22 26.69
C PRO A 278 1.63 23.43 26.97
N THR A 279 2.69 23.18 27.73
CA THR A 279 3.87 24.05 27.91
C THR A 279 5.13 23.22 27.66
N SER A 280 6.12 23.76 26.95
CA SER A 280 7.28 23.01 26.47
C SER A 280 8.44 22.94 27.48
N ALA A 281 8.77 21.73 27.91
CA ALA A 281 10.10 21.30 28.34
C ALA A 281 10.33 19.89 27.79
N GLN A 282 11.59 19.46 27.60
CA GLN A 282 11.89 18.07 27.23
C GLN A 282 11.45 17.14 28.37
N PRO A 283 10.55 16.15 28.13
CA PRO A 283 10.06 15.29 29.20
C PRO A 283 11.09 14.22 29.62
N ASP A 284 11.12 13.89 30.92
CA ASP A 284 12.08 12.94 31.53
C ASP A 284 12.08 11.51 30.93
N VAL A 285 11.13 11.19 30.06
CA VAL A 285 11.01 9.87 29.42
C VAL A 285 12.04 9.61 28.30
N CYS A 286 12.68 10.65 27.77
CA CYS A 286 13.44 10.57 26.52
C CYS A 286 14.70 9.68 26.54
N ALA A 287 15.30 9.44 27.71
CA ALA A 287 16.55 8.69 27.85
C ALA A 287 17.65 9.18 26.85
N ASP A 288 18.27 8.26 26.10
CA ASP A 288 19.29 8.57 25.08
C ASP A 288 18.68 8.83 23.66
N CYS A 289 17.35 8.91 23.52
CA CYS A 289 16.70 9.05 22.22
C CYS A 289 16.83 10.48 21.67
N THR A 290 17.32 10.61 20.44
CA THR A 290 17.48 11.90 19.72
C THR A 290 16.46 12.09 18.58
N GLY A 291 15.37 11.32 18.61
CA GLY A 291 14.29 11.36 17.62
C GLY A 291 12.93 11.18 18.28
N CYS A 292 12.06 10.35 17.70
CA CYS A 292 10.78 10.02 18.31
C CYS A 292 10.90 8.87 19.32
N PHE A 293 10.55 9.10 20.58
CA PHE A 293 10.51 8.07 21.62
C PHE A 293 9.09 7.51 21.80
N TYR A 294 8.97 6.19 21.96
CA TYR A 294 7.72 5.50 22.25
C TYR A 294 7.75 4.90 23.67
N PRO A 295 7.11 5.54 24.67
CA PRO A 295 7.24 5.14 26.07
C PRO A 295 6.75 3.73 26.40
N ALA A 296 5.61 3.31 25.83
CA ALA A 296 5.03 1.99 26.12
C ALA A 296 5.85 0.82 25.50
N GLY A 297 6.74 1.11 24.55
CA GLY A 297 7.73 0.16 24.04
C GLY A 297 9.16 0.39 24.57
N ASN A 298 9.38 1.40 25.42
CA ASN A 298 10.68 1.85 25.92
C ASN A 298 11.78 1.89 24.83
N GLN A 299 11.46 2.48 23.68
CA GLN A 299 12.36 2.49 22.52
C GLN A 299 12.32 3.83 21.75
N CYS A 300 13.47 4.20 21.19
CA CYS A 300 13.56 5.24 20.17
C CYS A 300 13.11 4.63 18.84
N LEU A 301 12.13 5.23 18.18
CA LEU A 301 11.70 4.82 16.85
C LEU A 301 12.78 5.16 15.80
N PRO A 302 12.80 4.51 14.63
CA PRO A 302 13.86 4.71 13.65
C PRO A 302 13.88 6.15 13.10
N ALA A 303 15.05 6.57 12.60
CA ALA A 303 15.34 7.98 12.29
C ALA A 303 14.59 8.55 11.06
N ASP A 304 13.73 7.78 10.41
CA ASP A 304 12.78 8.20 9.39
C ASP A 304 11.45 8.71 9.98
N TYR A 305 11.15 8.39 11.25
CA TYR A 305 10.05 9.03 11.99
C TYR A 305 10.42 10.49 12.27
N THR A 306 9.83 11.39 11.50
CA THR A 306 10.05 12.84 11.67
C THR A 306 9.34 13.34 12.93
N LYS A 307 9.58 14.62 13.27
CA LYS A 307 8.81 15.29 14.32
C LYS A 307 7.29 15.27 14.04
N ASP A 308 6.88 15.39 12.78
CA ASP A 308 5.46 15.44 12.43
C ASP A 308 4.82 14.04 12.52
N ASP A 309 5.56 12.97 12.21
CA ASP A 309 5.11 11.59 12.48
C ASP A 309 5.00 11.34 13.99
N CYS A 310 5.99 11.80 14.76
CA CYS A 310 6.00 11.66 16.22
C CYS A 310 4.84 12.41 16.90
N ASP A 311 4.50 13.59 16.38
CA ASP A 311 3.41 14.42 16.84
C ASP A 311 2.04 13.88 16.37
N TYR A 312 1.97 13.23 15.20
CA TYR A 312 0.78 12.52 14.72
C TYR A 312 0.42 11.32 15.63
N TYR A 313 1.40 10.50 16.00
CA TYR A 313 1.17 9.33 16.88
C TYR A 313 1.01 9.68 18.36
N ARG A 314 1.21 10.94 18.77
CA ARG A 314 1.23 11.38 20.18
C ARG A 314 -0.07 11.06 20.91
N ASP A 315 -1.21 11.38 20.32
CA ASP A 315 -2.53 11.23 20.97
C ASP A 315 -3.02 9.76 21.00
N GLU A 316 -2.41 8.85 20.22
CA GLU A 316 -2.76 7.42 20.15
C GLU A 316 -1.78 6.51 20.90
N TYR A 317 -0.48 6.81 20.84
CA TYR A 317 0.61 5.98 21.37
C TYR A 317 1.44 6.65 22.47
N GLY A 318 1.17 7.92 22.79
CA GLY A 318 1.93 8.67 23.79
C GLY A 318 3.37 9.00 23.37
N THR A 319 3.66 9.03 22.06
CA THR A 319 5.00 9.32 21.52
C THR A 319 5.49 10.73 21.85
N VAL A 320 6.79 10.86 22.11
CA VAL A 320 7.45 12.10 22.55
C VAL A 320 8.60 12.43 21.62
N TRP A 321 8.66 13.67 21.13
CA TRP A 321 9.78 14.13 20.31
C TRP A 321 10.93 14.61 21.19
N CYS A 322 12.04 13.87 21.14
CA CYS A 322 13.25 14.11 21.92
C CYS A 322 14.36 14.79 21.09
N GLY A 323 14.13 15.02 19.79
CA GLY A 323 15.14 15.50 18.83
C GLY A 323 15.50 16.99 18.87
N ASP A 324 14.88 17.78 19.75
CA ASP A 324 15.17 19.22 19.90
C ASP A 324 16.10 19.47 21.11
N GLY A 325 17.38 19.10 20.95
CA GLY A 325 18.44 19.38 21.92
C GLY A 325 18.71 20.90 22.08
N PRO A 326 19.21 21.36 23.24
CA PRO A 326 19.28 22.79 23.54
C PRO A 326 20.21 23.55 22.58
N THR A 327 19.70 24.66 22.04
CA THR A 327 20.44 25.60 21.19
C THR A 327 21.77 25.98 21.86
N PRO A 328 22.92 25.88 21.16
CA PRO A 328 24.21 26.29 21.74
C PRO A 328 24.25 27.81 21.90
N THR A 329 23.95 28.29 23.12
CA THR A 329 24.05 29.71 23.47
C THR A 329 25.48 30.19 23.23
N THR A 330 25.67 31.05 22.22
CA THR A 330 26.99 31.53 21.77
C THR A 330 27.57 32.56 22.75
N THR A 331 27.98 32.09 23.93
CA THR A 331 28.60 32.92 24.97
C THR A 331 30.12 32.76 24.92
N LYS A 332 30.77 33.78 24.37
CA LYS A 332 32.24 33.94 24.23
C LYS A 332 33.01 33.53 25.51
N PRO A 333 33.94 32.55 25.43
CA PRO A 333 34.85 32.26 26.55
C PRO A 333 35.89 33.36 26.76
N THR A 334 36.14 33.71 28.03
CA THR A 334 37.35 34.42 28.48
C THR A 334 38.10 33.47 29.44
N PRO A 335 39.44 33.29 29.33
CA PRO A 335 40.08 32.07 29.83
C PRO A 335 40.77 32.20 31.20
N THR A 336 40.82 31.09 31.96
CA THR A 336 41.86 30.88 32.99
C THR A 336 42.16 29.39 33.26
N THR A 337 43.46 29.10 33.44
CA THR A 337 44.06 27.98 34.24
C THR A 337 43.74 26.49 33.94
N LYS A 338 44.70 25.87 33.23
CA LYS A 338 45.43 24.59 33.53
C LYS A 338 45.61 24.31 35.06
N PRO A 339 46.00 23.11 35.56
CA PRO A 339 46.59 21.92 34.89
C PRO A 339 46.09 20.54 35.44
N THR A 340 46.66 19.32 35.23
CA THR A 340 47.94 18.81 34.65
C THR A 340 47.85 17.31 34.26
N THR A 341 48.66 16.86 33.27
CA THR A 341 49.22 15.47 33.10
C THR A 341 48.26 14.25 32.96
N THR A 342 48.64 13.08 32.39
CA THR A 342 49.91 12.58 31.82
C THR A 342 49.66 11.64 30.62
N LYS A 343 50.67 11.46 29.74
CA LYS A 343 50.80 10.34 28.79
C LYS A 343 51.96 9.43 29.25
N PRO A 344 52.03 8.14 28.87
CA PRO A 344 52.90 7.79 27.73
C PRO A 344 52.40 6.62 26.85
N THR A 345 53.05 6.49 25.68
CA THR A 345 53.18 5.24 24.88
C THR A 345 54.68 4.95 24.80
N PRO A 346 55.15 3.71 24.52
CA PRO A 346 55.60 3.44 23.13
C PRO A 346 55.69 1.97 22.65
N THR A 347 55.51 1.74 21.34
CA THR A 347 56.19 0.69 20.52
C THR A 347 55.93 -0.81 20.87
N THR A 348 56.31 -1.84 20.10
CA THR A 348 57.32 -2.06 19.02
C THR A 348 56.82 -2.97 17.87
N LYS A 349 57.66 -3.15 16.83
CA LYS A 349 57.58 -4.16 15.76
C LYS A 349 58.95 -4.88 15.64
N PRO A 350 59.03 -6.14 15.18
CA PRO A 350 59.82 -6.39 13.95
C PRO A 350 59.24 -7.46 12.99
N THR A 351 59.99 -7.74 11.91
CA THR A 351 59.78 -8.77 10.85
C THR A 351 60.92 -9.83 10.96
N PRO A 352 61.35 -10.73 10.00
CA PRO A 352 61.09 -10.90 8.54
C PRO A 352 61.01 -12.39 8.03
N THR A 353 61.32 -12.63 6.73
CA THR A 353 61.63 -13.90 5.98
C THR A 353 60.52 -14.54 5.09
N THR A 354 60.73 -14.98 3.82
CA THR A 354 61.72 -14.61 2.76
C THR A 354 61.24 -14.88 1.30
N LYS A 355 61.98 -14.33 0.32
CA LYS A 355 61.96 -14.46 -1.18
C LYS A 355 62.27 -15.91 -1.70
N PRO A 356 62.39 -16.22 -3.03
CA PRO A 356 62.43 -15.38 -4.27
C PRO A 356 61.44 -15.87 -5.40
N THR A 357 61.39 -15.43 -6.68
CA THR A 357 62.09 -14.40 -7.52
C THR A 357 61.05 -13.66 -8.43
N THR A 358 61.17 -13.18 -9.69
CA THR A 358 62.21 -13.17 -10.78
C THR A 358 62.25 -11.80 -11.53
N THR A 359 62.33 -11.76 -12.88
CA THR A 359 62.76 -10.62 -13.75
C THR A 359 62.17 -10.73 -15.18
N LYS A 360 61.53 -9.70 -15.78
CA LYS A 360 62.05 -8.54 -16.61
C LYS A 360 62.33 -8.93 -18.10
N PRO A 361 62.33 -8.02 -19.14
CA PRO A 361 62.57 -6.56 -19.13
C PRO A 361 61.57 -5.65 -19.89
N THR A 362 61.85 -4.32 -19.87
CA THR A 362 61.14 -3.22 -20.58
C THR A 362 62.13 -2.09 -20.89
N PRO A 363 61.93 -1.26 -21.94
CA PRO A 363 62.50 0.09 -22.05
C PRO A 363 61.51 1.24 -22.40
N THR A 364 61.47 2.28 -21.55
CA THR A 364 61.61 3.75 -21.82
C THR A 364 61.15 4.39 -23.16
N THR A 365 60.64 5.63 -23.31
CA THR A 365 60.21 6.81 -22.47
C THR A 365 59.51 7.82 -23.44
N LYS A 366 58.63 8.77 -23.07
CA LYS A 366 58.82 10.06 -22.32
C LYS A 366 57.42 10.77 -22.18
N PRO A 367 57.20 11.81 -21.34
CA PRO A 367 55.86 12.35 -21.04
C PRO A 367 55.51 13.72 -21.67
N THR A 368 54.21 14.07 -21.72
CA THR A 368 53.74 15.47 -21.90
C THR A 368 52.31 15.70 -21.35
N THR A 369 52.18 16.71 -20.46
CA THR A 369 51.01 17.56 -20.10
C THR A 369 49.56 17.03 -20.00
N THR A 370 48.84 17.53 -18.99
CA THR A 370 47.45 17.22 -18.64
C THR A 370 46.37 17.91 -19.47
N LYS A 371 45.21 17.25 -19.60
CA LYS A 371 43.88 17.82 -19.88
C LYS A 371 42.85 17.07 -19.02
N PRO A 372 41.81 17.71 -18.46
CA PRO A 372 40.78 17.00 -17.70
C PRO A 372 39.95 16.05 -18.59
N THR A 373 39.74 14.83 -18.12
CA THR A 373 38.98 13.77 -18.80
C THR A 373 37.56 13.68 -18.22
N PRO A 374 36.51 13.36 -19.01
CA PRO A 374 35.12 13.44 -18.54
C PRO A 374 34.71 12.39 -17.48
N LYS A 375 33.56 12.66 -16.85
CA LYS A 375 32.82 11.73 -15.99
C LYS A 375 32.62 10.36 -16.68
N PRO A 376 32.89 9.23 -16.02
CA PRO A 376 32.69 7.92 -16.63
C PRO A 376 31.21 7.62 -16.83
N THR A 377 30.84 7.35 -18.09
CA THR A 377 29.64 6.61 -18.47
C THR A 377 30.09 5.27 -19.03
N SER A 378 29.82 4.19 -18.30
CA SER A 378 30.06 2.83 -18.74
C SER A 378 28.83 1.98 -18.43
N SER A 379 28.23 1.38 -19.46
CA SER A 379 27.35 0.24 -19.24
C SER A 379 28.17 -0.84 -18.55
N VAL A 380 27.64 -1.43 -17.49
CA VAL A 380 28.18 -2.70 -16.98
C VAL A 380 27.74 -3.79 -17.95
N ASP A 381 28.65 -4.68 -18.32
CA ASP A 381 28.31 -5.87 -19.09
C ASP A 381 27.78 -6.94 -18.13
N CYS A 382 26.59 -7.45 -18.41
CA CYS A 382 25.88 -8.42 -17.60
C CYS A 382 26.14 -9.87 -18.02
N GLY A 383 26.87 -10.10 -19.12
CA GLY A 383 27.10 -11.43 -19.67
C GLY A 383 25.78 -12.15 -19.97
N THR A 384 25.56 -13.30 -19.33
CA THR A 384 24.32 -14.09 -19.43
C THR A 384 23.37 -13.90 -18.24
N CYS A 385 23.68 -13.00 -17.29
CA CYS A 385 22.89 -12.85 -16.07
C CYS A 385 21.53 -12.18 -16.36
N MET A 386 20.44 -12.70 -15.78
CA MET A 386 19.08 -12.15 -15.91
C MET A 386 18.43 -11.77 -14.57
N VAL A 387 19.24 -11.70 -13.51
CA VAL A 387 18.83 -11.42 -12.13
C VAL A 387 19.70 -10.30 -11.55
N CYS A 388 19.93 -10.28 -10.24
CA CYS A 388 20.96 -9.43 -9.65
C CYS A 388 22.36 -10.02 -9.91
N TYR A 389 23.32 -9.17 -10.29
CA TYR A 389 24.70 -9.54 -10.60
C TYR A 389 25.65 -8.78 -9.67
N ASP A 390 26.66 -9.49 -9.14
CA ASP A 390 27.77 -8.93 -8.34
C ASP A 390 29.05 -8.81 -9.20
N PRO A 391 29.40 -7.60 -9.69
CA PRO A 391 30.59 -7.41 -10.52
C PRO A 391 31.92 -7.57 -9.78
N ALA A 392 31.91 -7.79 -8.46
CA ALA A 392 33.10 -8.06 -7.66
C ALA A 392 33.37 -9.56 -7.47
N THR A 393 32.37 -10.43 -7.65
CA THR A 393 32.52 -11.90 -7.58
C THR A 393 32.26 -12.65 -8.89
N ASP A 394 31.66 -12.00 -9.90
CA ASP A 394 31.20 -12.61 -11.16
C ASP A 394 30.07 -13.65 -10.94
N GLU A 395 29.16 -13.34 -10.00
CA GLU A 395 28.05 -14.23 -9.60
C GLU A 395 26.66 -13.63 -9.88
N CYS A 396 25.73 -14.50 -10.28
CA CYS A 396 24.30 -14.22 -10.36
C CYS A 396 23.59 -14.61 -9.06
N MET A 397 22.77 -13.71 -8.52
CA MET A 397 22.08 -13.88 -7.24
C MET A 397 20.57 -14.04 -7.45
N ASP A 398 20.14 -15.25 -7.83
CA ASP A 398 18.74 -15.57 -8.19
C ASP A 398 17.72 -15.29 -7.07
N ASN A 399 18.18 -15.28 -5.81
CA ASN A 399 17.34 -15.06 -4.62
C ASN A 399 17.26 -13.59 -4.16
N ILE A 400 17.85 -12.64 -4.90
CA ILE A 400 17.80 -11.19 -4.59
C ILE A 400 16.84 -10.49 -5.54
N SER A 401 15.86 -9.74 -4.99
CA SER A 401 14.86 -9.05 -5.81
C SER A 401 15.47 -7.86 -6.58
N LYS A 402 14.75 -7.40 -7.61
CA LYS A 402 15.09 -6.17 -8.38
C LYS A 402 15.24 -4.93 -7.47
N TYR A 403 14.54 -4.89 -6.34
CA TYR A 403 14.61 -3.79 -5.37
C TYR A 403 15.79 -3.94 -4.40
N ASP A 404 16.01 -5.13 -3.84
CA ASP A 404 17.16 -5.43 -2.97
C ASP A 404 18.49 -5.22 -3.74
N CYS A 405 18.54 -5.67 -4.99
CA CYS A 405 19.68 -5.46 -5.87
C CYS A 405 20.01 -3.97 -6.06
N ARG A 406 18.97 -3.14 -6.27
CA ARG A 406 19.09 -1.68 -6.44
C ARG A 406 19.47 -0.96 -5.14
N ALA A 407 18.97 -1.41 -3.99
CA ALA A 407 19.42 -0.92 -2.69
C ALA A 407 20.92 -1.19 -2.49
N LEU A 408 21.36 -2.40 -2.85
CA LEU A 408 22.76 -2.83 -2.79
C LEU A 408 23.66 -2.20 -3.86
N THR A 409 23.14 -1.64 -4.97
CA THR A 409 23.95 -0.93 -5.98
C THR A 409 24.86 0.14 -5.36
N SER A 410 24.36 0.91 -4.39
CA SER A 410 25.11 2.00 -3.77
C SER A 410 26.15 1.56 -2.72
N THR A 411 25.96 0.39 -2.10
CA THR A 411 26.80 -0.11 -0.99
C THR A 411 27.69 -1.30 -1.36
N LYS A 412 27.37 -1.98 -2.46
CA LYS A 412 28.04 -3.19 -2.96
C LYS A 412 28.42 -3.12 -4.45
N GLY A 413 27.84 -2.21 -5.22
CA GLY A 413 28.08 -2.11 -6.67
C GLY A 413 27.20 -3.04 -7.52
N TYR A 414 26.17 -3.66 -6.93
CA TYR A 414 25.33 -4.67 -7.59
C TYR A 414 24.51 -4.09 -8.75
N VAL A 415 24.31 -4.89 -9.79
CA VAL A 415 23.63 -4.49 -11.04
C VAL A 415 22.46 -5.41 -11.31
N TRP A 416 21.30 -4.85 -11.61
CA TRP A 416 20.15 -5.66 -12.08
C TRP A 416 20.23 -5.85 -13.59
N CYS A 417 20.30 -7.11 -14.02
CA CYS A 417 20.51 -7.52 -15.40
C CYS A 417 19.25 -8.11 -16.07
N GLY A 418 18.20 -8.41 -15.31
CA GLY A 418 16.91 -8.83 -15.86
C GLY A 418 16.19 -7.71 -16.62
N PHE A 419 15.32 -8.09 -17.57
CA PHE A 419 14.58 -7.15 -18.40
C PHE A 419 13.77 -6.10 -17.61
N TRP A 420 13.57 -4.94 -18.24
CA TRP A 420 13.20 -3.68 -17.58
C TRP A 420 11.71 -3.55 -17.26
#